data_AF-A0A8H8MER5-F1
#
_entry.id   AF-A0A8H8MER5-F1
#
_cell.length_a   1.000
_cell.length_b   1.000
_cell.length_c   1.000
_cell.angle_alpha   90.00
_cell.angle_beta   90.00
_cell.angle_gamma   90.00
#
_symmetry.space_group_name_H-M   'P 1'
#
loop_
_entity.id
_entity.type
_entity.pdbx_description
1 polymer ?
#
loop_
_entity_poly.entity_id
_entity_poly.type
_entity_poly.pdbx_seq_one_letter_code
_entity_poly.pdbx_strand_id
1 'polypeptide(L)'
;MDSVTAGFLAYVAVAVCCVLSSETSFPSTSGLFNYEQFYNDIVNHLNDPTCQPDNDELFKWWNSQLFPETEADFEEEPESMVAELRQQAQAPWPIPEYLASTH
;
A
#
# COMPACT_ATOMS: atom_id res chain seq x y z
N MET A 1 5.96 2.44 -5.02
CA MET A 1 4.83 1.92 -5.83
C MET A 1 3.64 2.57 -5.18
N ASP A 2 3.20 3.70 -5.72
CA ASP A 2 2.39 4.66 -4.95
C ASP A 2 0.99 4.82 -5.58
N SER A 3 0.70 4.01 -6.61
CA SER A 3 -0.57 3.99 -7.31
C SER A 3 -0.86 2.61 -7.90
N VAL A 4 -2.14 2.25 -7.91
CA VAL A 4 -2.70 1.08 -8.56
C VAL A 4 -2.64 1.23 -10.08
N THR A 5 -2.37 0.13 -10.78
CA THR A 5 -2.35 0.05 -12.24
C THR A 5 -3.57 -0.72 -12.77
N ALA A 6 -3.97 -0.47 -14.02
CA ALA A 6 -5.04 -1.23 -14.68
C ALA A 6 -4.75 -2.74 -14.67
N GLY A 7 -3.48 -3.13 -14.89
CA GLY A 7 -3.06 -4.52 -14.85
C GLY A 7 -3.21 -5.17 -13.47
N PHE A 8 -3.02 -4.40 -12.39
CA PHE A 8 -3.27 -4.90 -11.03
C PHE A 8 -4.77 -5.16 -10.81
N LEU A 9 -5.64 -4.21 -11.15
CA LEU A 9 -7.09 -4.38 -10.99
C LEU A 9 -7.63 -5.54 -11.83
N ALA A 10 -7.17 -5.66 -13.08
CA ALA A 10 -7.51 -6.79 -13.94
C ALA A 10 -7.07 -8.13 -13.31
N TYR A 11 -5.87 -8.20 -12.72
CA TYR A 11 -5.41 -9.39 -12.04
C TYR A 11 -6.28 -9.76 -10.83
N VAL A 12 -6.65 -8.77 -10.00
CA VAL A 12 -7.56 -8.97 -8.86
C VAL A 12 -8.91 -9.50 -9.32
N ALA A 13 -9.49 -8.94 -10.39
CA ALA A 13 -10.76 -9.40 -10.94
C ALA A 13 -10.69 -10.86 -11.43
N VAL A 14 -9.62 -11.23 -12.15
CA VAL A 14 -9.39 -12.62 -12.59
C VAL A 14 -9.26 -13.56 -11.39
N ALA A 15 -8.54 -13.16 -10.34
CA ALA A 15 -8.39 -13.96 -9.13
C ALA A 15 -9.73 -14.17 -8.41
N VAL A 16 -10.55 -13.12 -8.27
CA VAL A 16 -11.90 -13.20 -7.69
C VAL A 16 -12.79 -14.11 -8.52
N CYS A 17 -12.78 -13.98 -9.86
CA CYS A 17 -13.51 -14.87 -10.75
C CYS A 17 -13.10 -16.34 -10.57
N CYS A 18 -11.79 -16.62 -10.49
CA CYS A 18 -11.29 -17.98 -10.26
C CYS A 18 -11.80 -18.58 -8.94
N VAL A 19 -11.78 -17.79 -7.86
CA VAL A 19 -12.27 -18.22 -6.54
C VAL A 19 -13.79 -18.47 -6.57
N LEU A 20 -14.56 -17.62 -7.24
CA LEU A 20 -16.02 -17.76 -7.35
C LEU A 20 -16.44 -18.94 -8.26
N SER A 21 -15.64 -19.27 -9.27
CA SER A 21 -15.90 -20.38 -10.20
C SER A 21 -15.75 -21.77 -9.56
N SER A 22 -15.40 -21.88 -8.28
CA SER A 22 -15.10 -23.16 -7.59
C SER A 22 -14.02 -24.00 -8.31
N GLU A 23 -13.22 -23.39 -9.18
CA GLU A 23 -12.09 -24.06 -9.80
C GLU A 23 -10.94 -24.17 -8.77
N THR A 24 -10.42 -25.38 -8.60
CA THR A 24 -9.40 -25.68 -7.58
C THR A 24 -8.00 -25.16 -7.92
N SER A 25 -7.79 -24.70 -9.15
CA SER A 25 -6.54 -24.11 -9.63
C SER A 25 -6.81 -23.13 -10.76
N PHE A 26 -5.90 -22.17 -10.95
CA PHE A 26 -5.88 -21.27 -12.11
C PHE A 26 -5.63 -22.10 -13.38
N PRO A 27 -6.62 -22.30 -14.25
CA PRO A 27 -6.41 -23.07 -15.46
C PRO A 27 -5.85 -22.12 -16.51
N SER A 28 -4.69 -22.45 -17.10
CA SER A 28 -4.14 -21.69 -18.24
C SER A 28 -5.10 -21.64 -19.42
N THR A 29 -6.02 -22.61 -19.51
CA THR A 29 -7.14 -22.65 -20.45
C THR A 29 -8.16 -23.64 -19.89
N SER A 30 -9.07 -23.21 -19.02
CA SER A 30 -10.27 -24.02 -18.77
C SER A 30 -11.16 -23.83 -19.98
N GLY A 31 -11.57 -24.91 -20.62
CA GLY A 31 -12.40 -24.86 -21.84
C GLY A 31 -13.75 -24.18 -21.66
N LEU A 32 -14.09 -23.74 -20.44
CA LEU A 32 -15.28 -22.94 -20.13
C LEU A 32 -15.02 -21.43 -20.05
N PHE A 33 -13.83 -20.96 -19.66
CA PHE A 33 -13.58 -19.54 -19.40
C PHE A 33 -12.15 -19.13 -19.75
N ASN A 34 -12.02 -18.14 -20.64
CA ASN A 34 -10.73 -17.64 -21.08
C ASN A 34 -10.25 -16.49 -20.16
N TYR A 35 -9.47 -16.85 -19.13
CA TYR A 35 -8.92 -15.90 -18.17
C TYR A 35 -7.96 -14.88 -18.78
N GLU A 36 -7.19 -15.27 -19.81
CA GLU A 36 -6.28 -14.36 -20.52
C GLU A 36 -7.07 -13.30 -21.28
N GLN A 37 -8.10 -13.73 -22.01
CA GLN A 37 -8.97 -12.80 -22.73
C GLN A 37 -9.73 -11.89 -21.75
N PHE A 38 -10.27 -12.44 -20.66
CA PHE A 38 -10.94 -11.66 -19.63
C PHE A 38 -10.02 -10.61 -18.99
N TYR A 39 -8.77 -10.98 -18.69
CA TYR A 39 -7.77 -10.04 -18.21
C TYR A 39 -7.54 -8.90 -19.20
N ASN A 40 -7.26 -9.25 -20.47
CA ASN A 40 -6.98 -8.28 -21.52
C ASN A 40 -8.18 -7.35 -21.77
N ASP A 41 -9.40 -7.89 -21.74
CA ASP A 41 -10.63 -7.12 -21.89
C ASP A 41 -10.80 -6.09 -20.77
N ILE A 42 -10.52 -6.46 -19.52
CA ILE A 42 -10.54 -5.53 -18.39
C ILE A 42 -9.45 -4.47 -18.53
N VAL A 43 -8.22 -4.86 -18.86
CA VAL A 43 -7.12 -3.91 -19.07
C VAL A 43 -7.46 -2.91 -20.18
N ASN A 44 -8.04 -3.38 -21.28
CA ASN A 44 -8.45 -2.52 -22.39
C ASN A 44 -9.57 -1.57 -21.95
N HIS A 45 -10.56 -2.06 -21.22
CA HIS A 45 -11.65 -1.24 -20.69
C HIS A 45 -11.15 -0.16 -19.71
N LEU A 46 -10.24 -0.51 -18.81
CA LEU A 46 -9.67 0.42 -17.84
C LEU A 46 -8.78 1.51 -18.49
N ASN A 47 -8.23 1.23 -19.67
CA ASN A 47 -7.43 2.19 -20.44
C ASN A 47 -8.21 2.90 -21.56
N ASP A 48 -9.51 2.61 -21.72
CA ASP A 48 -10.34 3.23 -22.75
C ASP A 48 -10.56 4.72 -22.42
N PRO A 49 -10.17 5.66 -23.30
CA PRO A 49 -10.38 7.09 -23.09
C PRO A 49 -11.84 7.49 -22.91
N THR A 50 -12.78 6.68 -23.42
CA THR A 50 -14.22 6.93 -23.29
C THR A 50 -14.76 6.56 -21.92
N CYS A 51 -14.08 5.65 -21.20
CA CYS A 51 -14.41 5.22 -19.84
C CYS A 51 -13.56 5.90 -18.76
N GLN A 52 -12.60 6.75 -19.15
CA GLN A 52 -11.71 7.46 -18.21
C GLN A 52 -12.40 8.15 -17.03
N PRO A 53 -13.50 8.92 -17.19
CA PRO A 53 -14.08 9.63 -16.03
C PRO A 53 -14.55 8.67 -14.94
N ASP A 54 -15.15 7.55 -15.30
CA ASP A 54 -15.60 6.53 -14.35
C ASP A 54 -14.42 5.74 -13.77
N ASN A 55 -13.42 5.46 -14.61
CA ASN A 55 -12.21 4.75 -14.20
C ASN A 55 -11.34 5.58 -13.25
N ASP A 56 -11.25 6.90 -13.44
CA ASP A 56 -10.46 7.80 -12.58
C ASP A 56 -10.96 7.79 -11.14
N GLU A 57 -12.29 7.78 -10.95
CA GLU A 57 -12.90 7.64 -9.62
C GLU A 57 -12.57 6.27 -9.00
N LEU A 58 -12.63 5.20 -9.80
CA LEU A 58 -12.26 3.85 -9.37
C LEU A 58 -10.78 3.78 -8.94
N PHE A 59 -9.85 4.31 -9.74
CA PHE A 59 -8.43 4.35 -9.41
C PHE A 59 -8.17 5.18 -8.15
N LYS A 60 -8.83 6.33 -8.01
CA LYS A 60 -8.72 7.17 -6.82
C LYS A 60 -9.19 6.44 -5.56
N TRP A 61 -10.33 5.74 -5.65
CA TRP A 61 -10.84 4.95 -4.54
C TRP A 61 -9.85 3.84 -4.14
N TRP A 62 -9.37 3.05 -5.09
CA TRP A 62 -8.41 1.98 -4.82
C TRP A 62 -7.10 2.49 -4.24
N ASN A 63 -6.58 3.61 -4.75
CA ASN A 63 -5.39 4.25 -4.22
C ASN A 63 -5.56 4.66 -2.76
N SER A 64 -6.72 5.23 -2.40
CA SER A 64 -6.99 5.62 -1.00
C SER A 64 -7.05 4.43 -0.03
N GLN A 65 -7.42 3.24 -0.51
CA GLN A 65 -7.55 2.05 0.32
C GLN A 65 -6.22 1.32 0.51
N LEU A 66 -5.42 1.22 -0.56
CA LEU A 66 -4.16 0.46 -0.54
C LEU A 66 -2.97 1.31 -0.10
N PHE A 67 -3.05 2.61 -0.32
CA PHE A 67 -2.05 3.59 0.07
C PHE A 67 -2.74 4.65 0.94
N PRO A 68 -3.20 4.27 2.16
CA PRO A 68 -3.68 5.27 3.09
C PRO A 68 -2.58 6.30 3.28
N GLU A 69 -2.93 7.58 3.17
CA GLU A 69 -2.06 8.63 3.69
C GLU A 69 -1.88 8.30 5.15
N THR A 70 -0.69 7.81 5.51
CA THR A 70 -0.28 7.70 6.90
C THR A 70 -0.28 9.13 7.42
N GLU A 71 -1.43 9.59 7.93
CA GLU A 71 -1.46 10.50 9.06
C GLU A 71 -0.67 9.73 10.11
N ALA A 72 0.63 9.96 10.12
CA ALA A 72 1.54 9.46 11.12
C ALA A 72 1.27 10.23 12.41
N ASP A 73 0.02 10.21 12.88
CA ASP A 73 -0.30 10.14 14.29
C ASP A 73 0.12 8.73 14.75
N PHE A 74 1.43 8.49 14.67
CA PHE A 74 2.02 7.86 15.83
C PHE A 74 1.75 8.85 16.95
N GLU A 75 0.67 8.65 17.70
CA GLU A 75 0.68 9.07 19.09
C GLU A 75 2.00 8.49 19.63
N GLU A 76 3.04 9.31 19.68
CA GLU A 76 4.28 8.96 20.35
C GLU A 76 3.84 8.72 21.78
N GLU A 77 3.57 7.46 22.12
CA GLU A 77 3.34 7.08 23.49
C GLU A 77 4.49 7.71 24.27
N PRO A 78 4.22 8.46 25.36
CA PRO A 78 5.25 9.22 26.06
C PRO A 78 6.37 8.31 26.61
N GLU A 79 6.15 6.99 26.65
CA GLU A 79 7.12 5.96 27.03
C GLU A 79 7.77 5.22 25.84
N SER A 80 7.52 5.64 24.60
CA SER A 80 8.14 5.06 23.42
C SER A 80 9.65 5.24 23.47
N MET A 81 10.37 4.16 23.18
CA MET A 81 11.84 4.11 23.15
C MET A 81 12.45 5.21 22.26
N VAL A 82 11.72 5.68 21.24
CA VAL A 82 12.14 6.77 20.37
C VAL A 82 12.01 8.15 21.06
N ALA A 83 10.98 8.36 21.86
CA ALA A 83 10.81 9.57 22.66
C ALA A 83 11.93 9.71 23.70
N GLU A 84 12.32 8.60 24.34
CA GLU A 84 13.44 8.56 25.29
C GLU A 84 14.79 8.90 24.61
N LEU A 85 15.05 8.32 23.43
CA LEU A 85 16.26 8.60 22.66
C LEU A 85 16.37 10.08 22.24
N ARG A 86 15.25 10.71 21.88
CA ARG A 86 15.23 12.15 21.55
C ARG A 86 15.46 13.03 22.78
N GLN A 87 14.92 12.64 23.93
CA GLN A 87 15.14 13.38 25.19
C GLN A 87 16.60 13.29 25.65
N GLN A 88 17.22 12.12 25.55
CA GLN A 88 18.66 11.94 25.83
C GLN A 88 19.54 12.75 24.87
N ALA A 89 19.15 12.92 23.61
CA ALA A 89 19.90 13.72 22.64
C ALA A 89 19.80 15.24 22.89
N GLN A 90 18.72 15.72 23.54
CA GLN A 90 18.54 17.14 23.90
C GLN A 90 19.11 17.49 25.27
N ALA A 91 19.40 16.48 26.12
CA ALA A 91 20.09 16.71 27.37
C ALA A 91 21.53 17.17 27.09
N PRO A 92 21.99 18.31 27.64
CA PRO A 92 23.37 18.70 27.53
C PRO A 92 24.24 17.60 28.16
N TRP A 93 25.28 17.18 27.44
CA TRP A 93 26.20 16.14 27.89
C TRP A 93 26.59 16.36 29.34
N PRO A 94 26.44 15.36 30.24
CA PRO A 94 26.82 15.53 31.63
C PRO A 94 28.31 15.83 31.67
N ILE A 95 28.67 17.04 32.10
CA ILE A 95 30.07 17.38 32.39
C ILE A 95 30.45 16.48 33.56
N PRO A 96 31.35 15.51 33.37
CA PRO A 96 31.66 14.59 34.45
C PRO A 96 32.34 15.36 35.59
N GLU A 97 31.93 15.08 36.83
CA GLU A 97 32.33 15.82 38.04
C GLU A 97 33.86 15.92 38.23
N TYR A 98 34.64 15.04 37.60
CA TYR A 98 36.11 15.10 37.62
C TYR A 98 36.68 16.32 36.88
N LEU A 99 35.91 16.99 36.01
CA LEU A 99 36.31 18.25 35.36
C LEU A 99 35.89 19.49 36.15
N ALA A 100 35.06 19.35 37.19
CA ALA A 100 34.59 20.47 38.02
C ALA A 100 35.54 20.80 39.19
N SER A 101 36.55 19.95 39.46
CA SER A 101 37.52 20.15 40.54
C SER A 101 38.87 20.60 39.99
N THR A 102 38.94 21.83 39.51
CA THR A 102 40.22 22.55 39.40
C THR A 102 40.00 23.99 39.83
N HIS A 103 40.07 24.22 41.14
CA HIS A 103 40.35 25.53 41.70
C HIS A 103 41.02 25.44 43.06
#